data_AF-A0A484X8X7-F1
#
_entry.id   AF-A0A484X8X7-F1
#
_cell.length_a   1.000
_cell.length_b   1.000
_cell.length_c   1.000
_cell.angle_alpha   90.00
_cell.angle_beta   90.00
_cell.angle_gamma   90.00
#
_symmetry.space_group_name_H-M   'P 1'
#
loop_
_entity.id
_entity.type
_entity.pdbx_description
1 polymer ?
#
loop_
_entity_poly.entity_id
_entity_poly.type
_entity_poly.pdbx_seq_one_letter_code
_entity_poly.pdbx_strand_id
1 'polypeptide(L)'
;MRSTTPLVWELVSHLWFLLVLVVLTTVSLVLFSRLRRHVSEKSDAFFANITLGKLSLLFLVLGIIYAAIRRTLFIVYPPILSDGLFNFVVMQTLFFLPFFLIGALAFVYPQLKSLFTTPSPWCAAGAALAFAAYLLNQRYGSGDAWMYETESVITTLMGLWMVNVVFALGHRLLNFKSSRVTYFVNASLFIYLVHHPLTLFFGAFITPHIASNTVGFFTGLVFVIGIAIVLYEIHLRIPLLRFLFSGKPQVKA
;
A
#
# COMPACT_ATOMS: atom_id res chain seq x y z
N MET A 1 8.33 29.04 -13.15
CA MET A 1 7.13 28.51 -13.81
C MET A 1 6.46 27.54 -12.84
N ARG A 2 5.51 28.03 -12.02
CA ARG A 2 4.75 27.16 -11.10
C ARG A 2 3.82 26.33 -11.98
N SER A 3 4.15 25.06 -12.20
CA SER A 3 3.24 24.12 -12.82
C SER A 3 2.02 24.00 -11.92
N THR A 4 0.89 24.54 -12.36
CA THR A 4 -0.43 24.24 -11.82
C THR A 4 -0.75 22.80 -12.17
N THR A 5 -0.18 21.84 -11.45
CA THR A 5 -0.88 20.59 -11.20
C THR A 5 -2.11 20.98 -10.39
N PRO A 6 -3.34 20.90 -10.93
CA PRO A 6 -4.52 21.19 -10.11
C PRO A 6 -4.44 20.30 -8.88
N LEU A 7 -4.72 20.87 -7.70
CA LEU A 7 -4.76 20.20 -6.37
C LEU A 7 -5.38 18.79 -6.40
N VAL A 8 -6.30 18.55 -7.36
CA VAL A 8 -6.88 17.25 -7.72
C VAL A 8 -5.82 16.19 -8.00
N TRP A 9 -4.75 16.49 -8.75
CA TRP A 9 -3.68 15.53 -9.04
C TRP A 9 -2.82 15.21 -7.83
N GLU A 10 -2.62 16.15 -6.90
CA GLU A 10 -1.93 15.87 -5.63
C GLU A 10 -2.80 15.03 -4.66
N LEU A 11 -4.12 15.26 -4.66
CA LEU A 11 -5.07 14.44 -3.90
C LEU A 11 -5.22 13.04 -4.50
N VAL A 12 -5.36 12.93 -5.82
CA VAL A 12 -5.40 11.67 -6.56
C VAL A 12 -4.06 10.95 -6.42
N SER A 13 -2.92 11.65 -6.40
CA SER A 13 -1.61 11.03 -6.17
C SER A 13 -1.40 10.51 -4.75
N HIS A 14 -2.27 10.85 -3.79
CA HIS A 14 -2.26 10.22 -2.46
C HIS A 14 -3.27 9.06 -2.37
N LEU A 15 -4.41 9.19 -3.06
CA LEU A 15 -5.47 8.18 -3.12
C LEU A 15 -5.29 7.16 -4.25
N TRP A 16 -4.18 7.21 -4.98
CA TRP A 16 -3.88 6.33 -6.11
C TRP A 16 -4.00 4.85 -5.76
N PHE A 17 -3.64 4.48 -4.53
CA PHE A 17 -3.80 3.11 -4.03
C PHE A 17 -5.27 2.66 -4.03
N LEU A 18 -6.22 3.52 -3.68
CA LEU A 18 -7.65 3.18 -3.72
C LEU A 18 -8.11 2.93 -5.16
N LEU A 19 -7.64 3.75 -6.12
CA LEU A 19 -7.92 3.53 -7.54
C LEU A 19 -7.39 2.16 -7.99
N VAL A 20 -6.14 1.83 -7.64
CA VAL A 20 -5.53 0.52 -7.94
C VAL A 20 -6.33 -0.62 -7.32
N LEU A 21 -6.78 -0.49 -6.07
CA LEU A 21 -7.64 -1.49 -5.42
C LEU A 21 -8.97 -1.69 -6.16
N VAL A 22 -9.62 -0.60 -6.59
CA VAL A 22 -10.88 -0.68 -7.36
C VAL A 22 -10.65 -1.42 -8.68
N VAL A 23 -9.57 -1.11 -9.39
CA VAL A 23 -9.19 -1.80 -10.64
C VAL A 23 -8.94 -3.29 -10.37
N LEU A 24 -8.06 -3.62 -9.42
CA LEU A 24 -7.71 -5.00 -9.08
C LEU A 24 -8.91 -5.82 -8.63
N THR A 25 -9.81 -5.24 -7.83
CA THR A 25 -11.02 -5.92 -7.35
C THR A 25 -11.99 -6.16 -8.50
N THR A 26 -12.22 -5.17 -9.36
CA THR A 26 -13.13 -5.31 -10.52
C THR A 26 -12.63 -6.37 -11.49
N VAL A 27 -11.34 -6.32 -11.86
CA VAL A 27 -10.70 -7.31 -12.71
C VAL A 27 -10.76 -8.70 -12.07
N SER A 28 -10.50 -8.80 -10.78
CA SER A 28 -10.55 -10.07 -10.05
C SER A 28 -11.96 -10.65 -10.00
N LEU A 29 -13.01 -9.86 -9.80
CA LEU A 29 -14.39 -10.35 -9.86
C LEU A 29 -14.73 -10.94 -11.25
N VAL A 30 -14.27 -10.29 -12.32
CA VAL A 30 -14.44 -10.79 -13.69
C VAL A 30 -13.63 -12.07 -13.93
N LEU A 31 -12.39 -12.14 -13.46
CA LEU A 31 -11.54 -13.32 -13.61
C LEU A 31 -12.04 -14.50 -12.79
N PHE A 32 -12.37 -14.31 -11.50
CA PHE A 32 -12.88 -15.36 -10.63
C PHE A 32 -14.25 -15.87 -11.08
N SER A 33 -15.16 -15.00 -11.54
CA SER A 33 -16.45 -15.46 -12.10
C SER A 33 -16.29 -16.37 -13.32
N ARG A 34 -15.22 -16.19 -14.10
CA ARG A 34 -14.86 -17.05 -15.24
C ARG A 34 -14.09 -18.32 -14.83
N LEU A 35 -13.17 -18.21 -13.86
CA LEU A 35 -12.26 -19.29 -13.45
C LEU A 35 -12.84 -20.26 -12.40
N ARG A 36 -13.88 -19.86 -11.65
CA ARG A 36 -14.50 -20.66 -10.58
C ARG A 36 -14.98 -22.06 -11.01
N ARG A 37 -15.11 -22.32 -12.32
CA ARG A 37 -15.47 -23.64 -12.85
C ARG A 37 -14.32 -24.67 -12.84
N HIS A 38 -13.05 -24.28 -12.62
CA HIS A 38 -11.91 -25.16 -12.91
C HIS A 38 -10.90 -25.38 -11.75
N VAL A 39 -11.06 -24.77 -10.57
CA VAL A 39 -9.96 -24.65 -9.59
C VAL A 39 -10.07 -25.56 -8.35
N SER A 40 -11.07 -26.44 -8.22
CA SER A 40 -11.45 -26.95 -6.89
C SER A 40 -10.74 -28.19 -6.32
N GLU A 41 -9.68 -28.77 -6.90
CA GLU A 41 -9.04 -29.96 -6.29
C GLU A 41 -7.50 -29.98 -6.29
N LYS A 42 -6.83 -29.35 -7.27
CA LYS A 42 -5.36 -29.36 -7.35
C LYS A 42 -4.68 -28.23 -6.55
N SER A 43 -5.42 -27.23 -6.09
CA SER A 43 -4.87 -26.05 -5.42
C SER A 43 -4.29 -26.37 -4.04
N ASP A 44 -4.94 -27.23 -3.27
CA ASP A 44 -4.65 -27.39 -1.84
C ASP A 44 -3.29 -28.07 -1.60
N ALA A 45 -2.94 -29.03 -2.45
CA ALA A 45 -1.63 -29.68 -2.43
C ALA A 45 -0.49 -28.76 -2.88
N PHE A 46 -0.78 -27.80 -3.78
CA PHE A 46 0.21 -26.82 -4.24
C PHE A 46 0.55 -25.81 -3.13
N PHE A 47 -0.46 -25.30 -2.43
CA PHE A 47 -0.27 -24.31 -1.36
C PHE A 47 0.38 -24.90 -0.10
N ALA A 48 0.20 -26.20 0.17
CA ALA A 48 0.85 -26.89 1.30
C ALA A 48 2.38 -26.86 1.26
N ASN A 49 2.98 -26.74 0.08
CA ASN A 49 4.43 -26.77 -0.10
C ASN A 49 5.05 -25.38 -0.35
N ILE A 50 4.29 -24.31 -0.18
CA ILE A 50 4.79 -22.94 -0.35
C ILE A 50 5.59 -22.53 0.89
N THR A 51 6.78 -21.97 0.65
CA THR A 51 7.63 -21.39 1.69
C THR A 51 7.95 -19.94 1.35
N LEU A 52 8.36 -19.15 2.34
CA LEU A 52 8.80 -17.77 2.12
C LEU A 52 9.96 -17.66 1.13
N GLY A 53 10.83 -18.67 1.05
CA GLY A 53 11.91 -18.73 0.05
C GLY A 53 11.37 -18.87 -1.37
N LYS A 54 10.42 -19.79 -1.61
CA LYS A 54 9.76 -19.94 -2.92
C LYS A 54 9.00 -18.68 -3.32
N LEU A 55 8.32 -18.04 -2.36
CA LEU A 55 7.67 -16.75 -2.59
C LEU A 55 8.69 -15.66 -2.93
N SER A 56 9.82 -15.59 -2.21
CA SER A 56 10.87 -14.61 -2.51
C SER A 56 11.42 -14.79 -3.92
N LEU A 57 11.64 -16.03 -4.37
CA LEU A 57 12.05 -16.32 -5.75
C LEU A 57 10.98 -15.90 -6.77
N LEU A 58 9.71 -16.19 -6.49
CA LEU A 58 8.60 -15.78 -7.35
C LEU A 58 8.54 -14.25 -7.47
N PHE A 59 8.65 -13.52 -6.36
CA PHE A 59 8.65 -12.05 -6.36
C PHE A 59 9.89 -11.46 -7.02
N LEU A 60 11.05 -12.12 -6.91
CA LEU A 60 12.24 -11.73 -7.66
C LEU A 60 11.98 -11.81 -9.17
N VAL A 61 11.46 -12.94 -9.65
CA VAL A 61 11.14 -13.13 -11.07
C VAL A 61 10.10 -12.12 -11.54
N LEU A 62 9.03 -11.92 -10.77
CA LEU A 62 7.98 -10.94 -11.11
C LEU A 62 8.51 -9.50 -11.10
N GLY A 63 9.38 -9.15 -10.16
CA GLY A 63 10.05 -7.86 -10.11
C GLY A 63 10.93 -7.64 -11.34
N ILE A 64 11.68 -8.66 -11.76
CA ILE A 64 12.50 -8.60 -12.99
C ILE A 64 11.62 -8.46 -14.23
N ILE A 65 10.50 -9.19 -14.32
CA ILE A 65 9.54 -9.07 -15.42
C ILE A 65 8.97 -7.65 -15.47
N TYR A 66 8.56 -7.09 -14.33
CA TYR A 66 8.07 -5.73 -14.24
C TYR A 66 9.13 -4.71 -14.69
N ALA A 67 10.36 -4.86 -14.21
CA ALA A 67 11.49 -4.04 -14.61
C ALA A 67 11.73 -4.11 -16.13
N ALA A 68 11.66 -5.32 -16.72
CA ALA A 68 11.82 -5.52 -18.16
C ALA A 68 10.67 -4.86 -18.96
N ILE A 69 9.42 -4.97 -18.50
CA ILE A 69 8.26 -4.30 -19.11
C ILE A 69 8.47 -2.78 -19.07
N ARG A 70 8.81 -2.22 -17.90
CA ARG A 70 9.07 -0.79 -17.75
C ARG A 70 10.20 -0.33 -18.66
N ARG A 71 11.31 -1.07 -18.71
CA ARG A 71 12.46 -0.75 -19.57
C ARG A 71 12.09 -0.80 -21.05
N THR A 72 11.28 -1.77 -21.45
CA THR A 72 10.77 -1.88 -22.82
C THR A 72 9.90 -0.67 -23.18
N LEU A 73 8.99 -0.26 -22.30
CA LEU A 73 8.18 0.94 -22.49
C LEU A 73 9.03 2.21 -22.59
N PHE A 74 10.08 2.32 -21.76
CA PHE A 74 11.02 3.43 -21.82
C PHE A 74 11.77 3.51 -23.15
N ILE A 75 12.15 2.36 -23.73
CA ILE A 75 12.84 2.30 -25.02
C ILE A 75 11.90 2.56 -26.20
N VAL A 76 10.68 2.01 -26.17
CA VAL A 76 9.75 2.05 -27.31
C VAL A 76 8.95 3.36 -27.35
N TYR A 77 8.43 3.82 -26.21
CA TYR A 77 7.62 5.03 -26.15
C TYR A 77 7.74 5.72 -24.78
N PRO A 78 8.87 6.39 -24.49
CA PRO A 78 9.12 7.03 -23.20
C PRO A 78 8.00 7.96 -22.69
N PRO A 79 7.29 8.76 -23.52
CA PRO A 79 6.24 9.65 -23.05
C PRO A 79 5.09 8.96 -22.29
N ILE A 80 4.85 7.67 -22.53
CA ILE A 80 3.79 6.93 -21.82
C ILE A 80 4.08 6.79 -20.32
N LEU A 81 5.37 6.75 -19.95
CA LEU A 81 5.81 6.67 -18.56
C LEU A 81 5.69 8.03 -17.85
N SER A 82 5.44 9.12 -18.58
CA SER A 82 5.11 10.42 -18.00
C SER A 82 3.60 10.65 -17.86
N ASP A 83 2.77 9.77 -18.43
CA ASP A 83 1.30 9.85 -18.29
C ASP A 83 0.87 9.33 -16.91
N GLY A 84 0.24 10.20 -16.12
CA GLY A 84 -0.21 9.86 -14.76
C GLY A 84 -1.29 8.78 -14.73
N LEU A 85 -2.26 8.79 -15.66
CA LEU A 85 -3.31 7.78 -15.71
C LEU A 85 -2.74 6.42 -16.09
N PHE A 86 -1.86 6.36 -17.08
CA PHE A 86 -1.18 5.12 -17.45
C PHE A 86 -0.38 4.55 -16.27
N ASN A 87 0.39 5.40 -15.58
CA ASN A 87 1.16 4.93 -14.41
C ASN A 87 0.23 4.43 -13.30
N PHE A 88 -0.79 5.18 -12.91
CA PHE A 88 -1.68 4.79 -11.81
C PHE A 88 -2.59 3.61 -12.14
N VAL A 89 -3.11 3.53 -13.36
CA VAL A 89 -4.08 2.47 -13.74
C VAL A 89 -3.38 1.22 -14.24
N VAL A 90 -2.28 1.33 -14.98
CA VAL A 90 -1.62 0.18 -15.61
C VAL A 90 -0.38 -0.23 -14.84
N MET A 91 0.61 0.65 -14.69
CA MET A 91 1.90 0.27 -14.10
C MET A 91 1.76 -0.10 -12.62
N GLN A 92 1.04 0.71 -11.84
CA GLN A 92 0.80 0.40 -10.43
C GLN A 92 -0.06 -0.86 -10.25
N THR A 93 -1.11 -1.03 -11.05
CA THR A 93 -1.92 -2.26 -11.04
C THR A 93 -1.06 -3.49 -11.33
N LEU A 94 -0.20 -3.42 -12.35
CA LEU A 94 0.70 -4.51 -12.71
C LEU A 94 1.68 -4.82 -11.58
N PHE A 95 2.27 -3.80 -10.96
CA PHE A 95 3.21 -3.93 -9.85
C PHE A 95 2.55 -4.55 -8.60
N PHE A 96 1.34 -4.10 -8.24
CA PHE A 96 0.65 -4.53 -7.02
C PHE A 96 -0.21 -5.79 -7.19
N LEU A 97 -0.49 -6.22 -8.42
CA LEU A 97 -1.23 -7.45 -8.71
C LEU A 97 -0.72 -8.68 -7.92
N PRO A 98 0.59 -9.02 -7.90
CA PRO A 98 1.05 -10.19 -7.16
C PRO A 98 0.83 -10.09 -5.65
N PHE A 99 0.99 -8.90 -5.07
CA PHE A 99 0.69 -8.64 -3.66
C PHE A 99 -0.80 -8.82 -3.37
N PHE A 100 -1.65 -8.27 -4.23
CA PHE A 100 -3.10 -8.41 -4.11
C PHE A 100 -3.55 -9.87 -4.18
N LEU A 101 -3.04 -10.63 -5.16
CA LEU A 101 -3.36 -12.05 -5.31
C LEU A 101 -2.92 -12.85 -4.09
N ILE A 102 -1.73 -12.61 -3.56
CA ILE A 102 -1.26 -13.32 -2.35
C ILE A 102 -2.04 -12.91 -1.11
N GLY A 103 -2.45 -11.65 -1.00
CA GLY A 103 -3.37 -11.23 0.06
C GLY A 103 -4.71 -11.98 0.00
N ALA A 104 -5.29 -12.09 -1.20
CA ALA A 104 -6.52 -12.85 -1.41
C ALA A 104 -6.34 -14.35 -1.12
N LEU A 105 -5.24 -14.94 -1.57
CA LEU A 105 -4.91 -16.34 -1.31
C LEU A 105 -4.63 -16.60 0.18
N ALA A 106 -3.97 -15.68 0.88
CA ALA A 106 -3.74 -15.79 2.32
C ALA A 106 -5.06 -15.68 3.12
N PHE A 107 -6.09 -15.05 2.58
CA PHE A 107 -7.42 -15.08 3.17
C PHE A 107 -8.08 -16.46 3.04
N VAL A 108 -7.88 -17.14 1.91
CA VAL A 108 -8.47 -18.46 1.62
C VAL A 108 -7.70 -19.61 2.28
N TYR A 109 -6.36 -19.56 2.25
CA TYR A 109 -5.48 -20.64 2.66
C TYR A 109 -4.77 -20.35 4.00
N PRO A 110 -5.15 -21.03 5.11
CA PRO A 110 -4.58 -20.77 6.43
C PRO A 110 -3.07 -20.98 6.52
N GLN A 111 -2.53 -21.94 5.75
CA GLN A 111 -1.09 -22.21 5.71
C GLN A 111 -0.32 -21.02 5.14
N LEU A 112 -0.80 -20.43 4.04
CA LEU A 112 -0.20 -19.23 3.46
C LEU A 112 -0.30 -18.03 4.41
N LYS A 113 -1.44 -17.86 5.09
CA LYS A 113 -1.61 -16.85 6.15
C LYS A 113 -0.56 -16.99 7.25
N SER A 114 -0.33 -18.23 7.69
CA SER A 114 0.60 -18.53 8.78
C SER A 114 2.03 -18.09 8.47
N LEU A 115 2.46 -18.13 7.21
CA LEU A 115 3.77 -17.65 6.78
C LEU A 115 3.96 -16.15 6.99
N PHE A 116 2.89 -15.36 6.99
CA PHE A 116 2.97 -13.91 7.19
C PHE A 116 2.69 -13.48 8.64
N THR A 117 1.98 -14.30 9.42
CA THR A 117 1.71 -14.01 10.84
C THR A 117 2.76 -14.58 11.79
N THR A 118 3.64 -15.46 11.31
CA THR A 118 4.77 -15.99 12.09
C THR A 118 6.03 -15.18 11.80
N PRO A 119 6.70 -14.62 12.83
CA PRO A 119 7.86 -13.78 12.62
C PRO A 119 9.04 -14.59 12.09
N SER A 120 9.61 -14.16 10.97
CA SER A 120 10.79 -14.78 10.37
C SER A 120 12.01 -13.87 10.51
N PRO A 121 13.07 -14.28 11.24
CA PRO A 121 14.32 -13.51 11.34
C PRO A 121 14.95 -13.22 9.97
N TRP A 122 14.82 -14.16 9.02
CA TRP A 122 15.32 -14.00 7.66
C TRP A 122 14.56 -12.93 6.87
N CYS A 123 13.25 -12.78 7.10
CA CYS A 123 12.50 -11.67 6.51
C CYS A 123 12.89 -10.33 7.13
N ALA A 124 13.15 -10.28 8.43
CA ALA A 124 13.65 -9.05 9.07
C ALA A 124 15.03 -8.64 8.53
N ALA A 125 15.96 -9.59 8.44
CA ALA A 125 17.29 -9.35 7.86
C ALA A 125 17.19 -8.99 6.37
N GLY A 126 16.37 -9.71 5.61
CA GLY A 126 16.12 -9.43 4.19
C GLY A 126 15.52 -8.05 3.96
N ALA A 127 14.52 -7.65 4.76
CA ALA A 127 13.92 -6.32 4.70
C ALA A 127 14.94 -5.22 5.03
N ALA A 128 15.79 -5.40 6.05
CA ALA A 128 16.84 -4.45 6.38
C ALA A 128 17.89 -4.34 5.25
N LEU A 129 18.28 -5.46 4.66
CA LEU A 129 19.20 -5.49 3.51
C LEU A 129 18.58 -4.82 2.28
N ALA A 130 17.31 -5.11 1.98
CA ALA A 130 16.60 -4.49 0.86
C ALA A 130 16.42 -2.98 1.08
N PHE A 131 16.17 -2.55 2.32
CA PHE A 131 16.10 -1.14 2.67
C PHE A 131 17.46 -0.45 2.49
N ALA A 132 18.56 -1.07 2.93
CA ALA A 132 19.90 -0.57 2.66
C ALA A 132 20.18 -0.50 1.15
N ALA A 133 19.82 -1.53 0.39
CA ALA A 133 19.95 -1.54 -1.07
C ALA A 133 19.11 -0.43 -1.74
N TYR A 134 17.90 -0.17 -1.24
CA TYR A 134 17.06 0.94 -1.69
C TYR A 134 17.73 2.29 -1.44
N LEU A 135 18.27 2.51 -0.24
CA LEU A 135 19.00 3.75 0.08
C LEU A 135 20.26 3.93 -0.78
N LEU A 136 21.00 2.85 -1.03
CA LEU A 136 22.17 2.87 -1.93
C LEU A 136 21.75 3.18 -3.36
N ASN A 137 20.66 2.57 -3.85
CA ASN A 137 20.12 2.84 -5.18
C ASN A 137 19.64 4.29 -5.32
N GLN A 138 19.03 4.87 -4.28
CA GLN A 138 18.61 6.28 -4.26
C GLN A 138 19.80 7.25 -4.20
N ARG A 139 20.89 6.87 -3.52
CA ARG A 139 22.08 7.72 -3.38
C ARG A 139 23.00 7.69 -4.60
N TYR A 140 23.15 6.51 -5.22
CA TYR A 140 24.14 6.27 -6.27
C TYR A 140 23.50 6.02 -7.64
N GLY A 141 22.22 5.63 -7.69
CA GLY A 141 21.45 5.56 -8.92
C GLY A 141 21.23 6.96 -9.47
N SER A 142 21.71 7.23 -10.68
CA SER A 142 21.54 8.51 -11.35
C SER A 142 21.36 8.32 -12.85
N GLY A 143 20.56 9.20 -13.47
CA GLY A 143 20.42 9.32 -14.92
C GLY A 143 19.64 8.19 -15.63
N ASP A 144 19.95 8.01 -16.92
CA ASP A 144 19.34 7.04 -17.86
C ASP A 144 19.77 5.57 -17.66
N ALA A 145 20.41 5.29 -16.52
CA ALA A 145 20.87 3.95 -16.15
C ALA A 145 19.69 3.05 -15.73
N TRP A 146 19.91 2.16 -14.77
CA TRP A 146 18.95 1.13 -14.34
C TRP A 146 18.29 1.45 -12.99
N MET A 147 18.27 2.73 -12.59
CA MET A 147 17.83 3.13 -11.25
C MET A 147 16.41 2.64 -10.95
N TYR A 148 15.47 2.88 -11.85
CA TYR A 148 14.06 2.54 -11.65
C TYR A 148 13.78 1.04 -11.78
N GLU A 149 14.48 0.36 -12.68
CA GLU A 149 14.40 -1.09 -12.85
C GLU A 149 14.92 -1.80 -11.60
N THR A 150 16.10 -1.38 -11.13
CA THR A 150 16.72 -1.90 -9.90
C THR A 150 15.85 -1.60 -8.70
N GLU A 151 15.32 -0.37 -8.60
CA GLU A 151 14.39 0.02 -7.55
C GLU A 151 13.17 -0.89 -7.53
N SER A 152 12.54 -1.13 -8.68
CA SER A 152 11.33 -1.95 -8.74
C SER A 152 11.56 -3.38 -8.22
N VAL A 153 12.71 -3.99 -8.53
CA VAL A 153 13.08 -5.31 -8.01
C VAL A 153 13.30 -5.26 -6.49
N ILE A 154 14.07 -4.27 -6.02
CA ILE A 154 14.33 -4.06 -4.59
C ILE A 154 13.02 -3.86 -3.83
N THR A 155 12.16 -2.97 -4.28
CA THR A 155 10.88 -2.67 -3.62
C THR A 155 9.92 -3.84 -3.65
N THR A 156 9.96 -4.66 -4.69
CA THR A 156 9.14 -5.88 -4.78
C THR A 156 9.52 -6.89 -3.70
N LEU A 157 10.83 -7.16 -3.54
CA LEU A 157 11.33 -8.06 -2.50
C LEU A 157 11.20 -7.48 -1.09
N MET A 158 11.54 -6.19 -0.94
CA MET A 158 11.38 -5.47 0.31
C MET A 158 9.93 -5.51 0.76
N GLY A 159 8.98 -5.28 -0.14
CA GLY A 159 7.55 -5.37 0.14
C GLY A 159 7.15 -6.73 0.69
N LEU A 160 7.57 -7.82 0.05
CA LEU A 160 7.25 -9.17 0.51
C LEU A 160 7.78 -9.45 1.93
N TRP A 161 9.05 -9.11 2.19
CA TRP A 161 9.67 -9.34 3.50
C TRP A 161 9.10 -8.41 4.58
N MET A 162 8.82 -7.15 4.23
CA MET A 162 8.17 -6.19 5.13
C MET A 162 6.75 -6.60 5.49
N VAL A 163 6.00 -7.25 4.58
CA VAL A 163 4.68 -7.81 4.91
C VAL A 163 4.82 -8.81 6.05
N ASN A 164 5.78 -9.75 6.03
CA ASN A 164 6.01 -10.66 7.15
C ASN A 164 6.36 -9.89 8.44
N VAL A 165 7.30 -8.93 8.38
CA VAL A 165 7.72 -8.16 9.55
C VAL A 165 6.53 -7.43 10.19
N VAL A 166 5.77 -6.67 9.40
CA VAL A 166 4.66 -5.84 9.89
C VAL A 166 3.47 -6.71 10.31
N PHE A 167 3.10 -7.73 9.54
CA PHE A 167 1.95 -8.58 9.87
C PHE A 167 2.23 -9.46 11.08
N ALA A 168 3.42 -10.05 11.21
CA ALA A 168 3.77 -10.86 12.36
C ALA A 168 3.86 -10.02 13.64
N LEU A 169 4.45 -8.82 13.57
CA LEU A 169 4.49 -7.90 14.71
C LEU A 169 3.08 -7.42 15.08
N GLY A 170 2.27 -7.01 14.10
CA GLY A 170 0.88 -6.61 14.33
C GLY A 170 0.05 -7.75 14.93
N HIS A 171 0.21 -8.97 14.42
CA HIS A 171 -0.47 -10.15 14.95
C HIS A 171 -0.06 -10.48 16.38
N ARG A 172 1.23 -10.31 16.74
CA ARG A 172 1.71 -10.60 18.09
C ARG A 172 1.41 -9.50 19.10
N LEU A 173 1.52 -8.24 18.69
CA LEU A 173 1.48 -7.08 19.58
C LEU A 173 0.11 -6.43 19.64
N LEU A 174 -0.70 -6.48 18.57
CA LEU A 174 -1.93 -5.69 18.45
C LEU A 174 -3.21 -6.54 18.32
N ASN A 175 -3.09 -7.86 18.18
CA ASN A 175 -4.23 -8.77 18.01
C ASN A 175 -4.89 -9.16 19.34
N PHE A 176 -5.22 -8.17 20.18
CA PHE A 176 -5.94 -8.38 21.43
C PHE A 176 -7.27 -7.63 21.39
N LYS A 177 -8.29 -8.16 22.08
CA LYS A 177 -9.62 -7.53 22.15
C LYS A 177 -9.53 -6.26 23.00
N SER A 178 -9.56 -5.09 22.35
CA SER A 178 -9.56 -3.79 23.02
C SER A 178 -10.52 -2.84 22.32
N SER A 179 -11.38 -2.19 23.09
CA SER A 179 -12.31 -1.17 22.58
C SER A 179 -11.57 -0.01 21.91
N ARG A 180 -10.39 0.36 22.43
CA ARG A 180 -9.54 1.41 21.85
C ARG A 180 -8.95 0.99 20.51
N VAL A 181 -8.45 -0.24 20.41
CA VAL A 181 -7.91 -0.78 19.14
C VAL A 181 -9.03 -0.84 18.10
N THR A 182 -10.20 -1.36 18.45
CA THR A 182 -11.36 -1.39 17.56
C THR A 182 -11.80 0.01 17.13
N TYR A 183 -11.80 0.98 18.04
CA TYR A 183 -12.09 2.37 17.72
C TYR A 183 -11.12 2.93 16.67
N PHE A 184 -9.81 2.79 16.87
CA PHE A 184 -8.81 3.28 15.92
C PHE A 184 -8.84 2.53 14.59
N VAL A 185 -9.12 1.23 14.59
CA VAL A 185 -9.33 0.44 13.37
C VAL A 185 -10.52 1.00 12.58
N ASN A 186 -11.64 1.29 13.24
CA ASN A 186 -12.81 1.88 12.57
C ASN A 186 -12.55 3.31 12.10
N ALA A 187 -11.75 4.09 12.84
CA ALA A 187 -11.37 5.46 12.47
C ALA A 187 -10.32 5.52 11.36
N SER A 188 -9.55 4.45 11.14
CA SER A 188 -8.37 4.45 10.28
C SER A 188 -8.65 4.92 8.84
N LEU A 189 -9.76 4.48 8.21
CA LEU A 189 -10.10 4.89 6.84
C LEU A 189 -10.41 6.38 6.75
N PHE A 190 -11.15 6.91 7.72
CA PHE A 190 -11.49 8.33 7.76
C PHE A 190 -10.24 9.18 8.01
N ILE A 191 -9.44 8.80 9.01
CA ILE A 191 -8.15 9.45 9.32
C ILE A 191 -7.24 9.39 8.07
N TYR A 192 -7.20 8.25 7.38
CA TYR A 192 -6.45 8.12 6.13
C TYR A 192 -6.92 9.09 5.04
N LEU A 193 -8.20 9.41 4.95
CA LEU A 193 -8.67 10.38 3.96
C LEU A 193 -8.28 11.83 4.33
N VAL A 194 -8.38 12.19 5.61
CA VAL A 194 -8.22 13.59 6.04
C VAL A 194 -6.79 13.96 6.43
N HIS A 195 -5.93 12.99 6.80
CA HIS A 195 -4.60 13.31 7.30
C HIS A 195 -3.75 14.07 6.28
N HIS A 196 -3.79 13.70 5.00
CA HIS A 196 -2.93 14.34 3.99
C HIS A 196 -3.30 15.81 3.73
N PRO A 197 -4.58 16.18 3.51
CA PRO A 197 -4.99 17.59 3.51
C PRO A 197 -4.59 18.36 4.77
N LEU A 198 -4.72 17.75 5.95
CA LEU A 198 -4.33 18.37 7.22
C LEU A 198 -2.81 18.58 7.31
N THR A 199 -2.01 17.62 6.85
CA THR A 199 -0.55 17.72 6.79
C THR A 199 -0.12 18.80 5.80
N LEU A 200 -0.75 18.91 4.63
CA LEU A 200 -0.49 19.98 3.67
C LEU A 200 -0.84 21.36 4.25
N PHE A 201 -1.99 21.47 4.91
CA PHE A 201 -2.39 22.69 5.60
C PHE A 201 -1.37 23.08 6.68
N PHE A 202 -0.98 22.12 7.53
CA PHE A 202 0.02 22.32 8.57
C PHE A 202 1.39 22.72 7.98
N GLY A 203 1.82 22.06 6.90
CA GLY A 203 3.06 22.33 6.21
C GLY A 203 3.10 23.72 5.56
N ALA A 204 1.99 24.14 4.94
CA ALA A 204 1.91 25.40 4.22
C ALA A 204 1.70 26.61 5.13
N PHE A 205 0.90 26.48 6.20
CA PHE A 205 0.44 27.63 7.00
C PHE A 205 0.95 27.67 8.44
N ILE A 206 1.44 26.56 9.00
CA ILE A 206 1.84 26.52 10.42
C ILE A 206 3.35 26.30 10.56
N THR A 207 3.89 25.31 9.84
CA THR A 207 5.32 24.96 9.87
C THR A 207 6.25 26.14 9.60
N PRO A 208 5.97 27.08 8.66
CA PRO A 208 6.85 28.23 8.42
C PRO A 208 7.02 29.16 9.62
N HIS A 209 6.14 29.09 10.62
CA HIS A 209 6.20 29.89 11.83
C HIS A 209 6.91 29.19 13.00
N ILE A 210 7.40 27.95 12.80
CA ILE A 210 8.07 27.17 13.82
C ILE A 210 9.55 27.00 13.43
N ALA A 211 10.45 27.60 14.20
CA ALA A 211 11.90 27.55 13.92
C ALA A 211 12.55 26.19 14.22
N SER A 212 11.96 25.38 15.11
CA SER A 212 12.51 24.08 15.53
C SER A 212 11.83 22.92 14.82
N ASN A 213 12.61 22.09 14.12
CA ASN A 213 12.11 20.88 13.44
C ASN A 213 11.46 19.88 14.40
N THR A 214 12.04 19.71 15.59
CA THR A 214 11.51 18.79 16.60
C THR A 214 10.14 19.28 17.11
N VAL A 215 10.03 20.58 17.40
CA VAL A 215 8.75 21.18 17.81
C VAL A 215 7.75 21.08 16.67
N GLY A 216 8.15 21.44 15.44
CA GLY A 216 7.30 21.33 14.26
C GLY A 216 6.76 19.92 14.03
N PHE A 217 7.60 18.89 14.22
CA PHE A 217 7.18 17.49 14.13
C PHE A 217 6.12 17.13 15.17
N PHE A 218 6.36 17.39 16.45
CA PHE A 218 5.40 17.01 17.50
C PHE A 218 4.13 17.86 17.45
N THR A 219 4.23 19.15 17.13
CA THR A 219 3.06 20.02 16.92
C THR A 219 2.25 19.53 15.72
N GLY A 220 2.91 19.14 14.63
CA GLY A 220 2.25 18.57 13.45
C GLY A 220 1.54 17.26 13.77
N LEU A 221 2.18 16.38 14.56
CA LEU A 221 1.59 15.11 14.99
C LEU A 221 0.31 15.33 15.79
N VAL A 222 0.35 16.24 16.78
CA VAL A 222 -0.80 16.59 17.61
C VAL A 222 -1.90 17.26 16.76
N PHE A 223 -1.53 18.18 15.87
CA PHE A 223 -2.47 18.88 14.99
C PHE A 223 -3.21 17.92 14.06
N VAL A 224 -2.48 17.10 13.29
CA VAL A 224 -3.06 16.22 12.28
C VAL A 224 -3.88 15.12 12.94
N ILE A 225 -3.36 14.44 13.96
CA ILE A 225 -4.10 13.36 14.64
C ILE A 225 -5.28 13.94 15.41
N GLY A 226 -5.09 15.04 16.15
CA GLY A 226 -6.14 15.66 16.95
C GLY A 226 -7.32 16.10 16.10
N ILE A 227 -7.06 16.82 15.01
CA ILE A 227 -8.12 17.27 14.09
C ILE A 227 -8.76 16.07 13.37
N ALA A 228 -7.98 15.07 12.95
CA ALA A 228 -8.55 13.88 12.31
C ALA A 228 -9.52 13.12 13.24
N ILE A 229 -9.22 13.01 14.54
CA ILE A 229 -10.11 12.41 15.54
C ILE A 229 -11.35 13.28 15.76
N VAL A 230 -11.21 14.61 15.87
CA VAL A 230 -12.36 15.51 16.02
C VAL A 230 -13.30 15.42 14.80
N LEU A 231 -12.73 15.47 13.60
CA LEU A 231 -13.48 15.27 12.37
C LEU A 231 -14.12 13.87 12.31
N TYR A 232 -13.44 12.86 12.85
CA TYR A 232 -14.01 11.53 12.99
C TYR A 232 -15.23 11.53 13.95
N GLU A 233 -15.18 12.20 15.09
CA GLU A 233 -16.36 12.30 15.95
C GLU A 233 -17.52 13.07 15.30
N ILE A 234 -17.22 14.09 14.49
CA ILE A 234 -18.22 14.84 13.73
C ILE A 234 -18.87 13.98 12.65
N HIS A 235 -18.09 13.22 11.86
CA HIS A 235 -18.67 12.40 10.78
C HIS A 235 -19.60 11.30 11.32
N LEU A 236 -19.32 10.75 12.52
CA LEU A 236 -20.20 9.76 13.15
C LEU A 236 -21.59 10.31 13.45
N ARG A 237 -21.70 11.62 13.69
CA ARG A 237 -22.96 12.31 14.00
C ARG A 237 -23.78 12.66 12.76
N ILE A 238 -23.17 12.65 11.57
CA ILE A 238 -23.84 13.01 10.32
C ILE A 238 -24.25 11.73 9.58
N PRO A 239 -25.56 11.43 9.47
CA PRO A 239 -26.08 10.18 8.91
C PRO A 239 -25.55 9.86 7.50
N LEU A 240 -25.51 10.86 6.62
CA LEU A 240 -25.03 10.73 5.25
C LEU A 240 -23.53 10.37 5.20
N LEU A 241 -22.70 11.05 5.99
CA LEU A 241 -21.26 10.79 6.03
C LEU A 241 -20.97 9.40 6.63
N ARG A 242 -21.71 9.01 7.67
CA ARG A 242 -21.59 7.67 8.24
C ARG A 242 -21.88 6.58 7.20
N PHE A 243 -22.88 6.76 6.35
CA PHE A 243 -23.17 5.81 5.26
C PHE A 243 -22.03 5.77 4.23
N LEU A 244 -21.60 6.94 3.74
CA LEU A 244 -20.56 7.06 2.71
C LEU A 244 -19.21 6.47 3.16
N PHE A 245 -18.85 6.61 4.44
CA PHE A 245 -17.53 6.20 4.96
C PHE A 245 -17.49 4.83 5.64
N SER A 246 -18.61 4.34 6.19
CA SER A 246 -18.64 3.03 6.86
C SER A 246 -19.30 1.92 6.05
N GLY A 247 -19.99 2.26 4.95
CA GLY A 247 -20.73 1.30 4.11
C GLY A 247 -21.87 0.57 4.83
N LYS A 248 -22.16 0.92 6.09
CA LYS A 248 -23.24 0.31 6.88
C LYS A 248 -24.55 1.01 6.54
N PRO A 249 -25.59 0.26 6.12
CA PRO A 249 -26.92 0.82 5.93
C PRO A 249 -27.38 1.52 7.21
N GLN A 250 -28.04 2.65 7.05
CA GLN A 250 -28.72 3.34 8.14
C GLN A 250 -29.79 2.38 8.71
N VAL A 251 -29.57 1.85 9.92
CA VAL A 251 -30.68 1.26 10.67
C VAL A 251 -31.58 2.43 11.02
N LYS A 252 -32.75 2.52 10.38
CA LYS A 252 -33.79 3.46 10.80
C LYS A 252 -34.10 3.16 12.26
N ALA A 253 -33.93 4.17 13.12
CA ALA A 253 -34.54 4.17 14.43
C ALA A 253 -36.06 4.26 14.29
#